data_AF-A0A2B4RK16-F1
#
_entry.id   AF-A0A2B4RK16-F1
#
_cell.length_a   1.000
_cell.length_b   1.000
_cell.length_c   1.000
_cell.angle_alpha   90.00
_cell.angle_beta   90.00
_cell.angle_gamma   90.00
#
_symmetry.space_group_name_H-M   'P 1'
#
loop_
_entity.id
_entity.type
_entity.pdbx_description
1 polymer ?
#
loop_
_entity_poly.entity_id
_entity_poly.type
_entity_poly.pdbx_seq_one_letter_code
_entity_poly.pdbx_strand_id
1 'polypeptide(L)'
;MAKYGIPEEIVEIVRVFYDDFKCAVEDQQETCEWFDIKNGVKQGCCMSGILFLIVMDWVMPRGVGTGENGIRWKFTSKLDDLDFADDIVLLSSTKEQIQEKTIRLDEEARQGAKVCREGGGTKDLKNKLSKARGVFNKLKRIWISNNILRKTKLRLYKTLLVPVLLYGSETWKMNKGGHKAVNVFHNRCLRMTLRIRWQDHVSTKELLERAGMKPLSAEVISRRWKMIGHIVRKDRNNDCNVAMSWAPEVYLDLRQMFLVHYPLCFLPFLPLRMTASLQCEPAQHSENGKALKGHIFKRKRVQDPYECRVFCYSELTCQSYNYVKTDQICELNNRTKEARPEDFVQDLTRFYMRRWKNRGSIPEMPAESCEEIKASEQWMAVSGRYWLESLETKMKFKKFLVYCDMVSLDRAWTLLARFSNSDTKNWMNDSGYWWYDSTKAAGETADPSINVDMISPAFWLVSGSEFKITRSDDFGHTPLLHTTGNCLSGQTFRSKITSYGNFRNGSVWSDTKCLGKCKVQYGGQYLTTEGFGQASCNGELQAADEVGFWCDWRWSGSVIMIGGGGAVCSRADHGIGTTVAKLASFEIKENGRRESDFSNDAWGQITKNCSLNLWIC
;
A
#
# COMPACT_ATOMS: atom_id res chain seq x y z
N MET A 1 -34.52 -34.75 -7.79
CA MET A 1 -35.28 -34.18 -8.93
C MET A 1 -36.79 -34.32 -8.73
N ALA A 2 -37.36 -35.54 -8.69
CA ALA A 2 -38.81 -35.72 -8.51
C ALA A 2 -39.38 -35.00 -7.26
N LYS A 3 -38.67 -35.03 -6.12
CA LYS A 3 -39.06 -34.31 -4.90
C LYS A 3 -39.12 -32.77 -5.03
N TYR A 4 -38.50 -32.21 -6.06
CA TYR A 4 -38.55 -30.78 -6.37
C TYR A 4 -39.66 -30.43 -7.37
N GLY A 5 -40.51 -31.39 -7.74
CA GLY A 5 -41.60 -31.17 -8.70
C GLY A 5 -41.14 -31.07 -10.16
N ILE A 6 -39.93 -31.52 -10.48
CA ILE A 6 -39.45 -31.59 -11.87
C ILE A 6 -40.30 -32.65 -12.60
N PRO A 7 -40.87 -32.34 -13.78
CA PRO A 7 -41.69 -33.28 -14.56
C PRO A 7 -41.01 -34.62 -14.77
N GLU A 8 -41.79 -35.70 -14.67
CA GLU A 8 -41.29 -37.08 -14.73
C GLU A 8 -40.60 -37.37 -16.06
N GLU A 9 -41.08 -36.78 -17.16
CA GLU A 9 -40.48 -36.90 -18.49
C GLU A 9 -39.03 -36.38 -18.50
N ILE A 10 -38.77 -35.27 -17.81
CA ILE A 10 -37.43 -34.70 -17.70
C ILE A 10 -36.54 -35.58 -16.81
N VAL A 11 -37.09 -36.10 -15.71
CA VAL A 11 -36.36 -37.01 -14.82
C VAL A 11 -35.93 -38.26 -15.58
N GLU A 12 -36.81 -38.82 -16.41
CA GLU A 12 -36.54 -40.03 -17.17
C GLU A 12 -35.52 -39.78 -18.30
N ILE A 13 -35.59 -38.63 -18.98
CA ILE A 13 -34.55 -38.23 -19.94
C ILE A 13 -33.17 -38.17 -19.26
N VAL A 14 -33.08 -37.50 -18.11
CA VAL A 14 -31.82 -37.42 -17.36
C VAL A 14 -31.34 -38.80 -16.92
N ARG A 15 -32.24 -39.68 -16.49
CA ARG A 15 -31.93 -41.05 -16.11
C ARG A 15 -31.29 -41.83 -17.27
N VAL A 16 -31.93 -41.81 -18.44
CA VAL A 16 -31.39 -42.47 -19.65
C VAL A 16 -30.02 -41.94 -20.03
N PHE A 17 -29.76 -40.63 -19.83
CA PHE A 17 -28.43 -40.07 -20.07
C PHE A 17 -27.35 -40.62 -19.12
N TYR A 18 -27.72 -41.12 -17.94
CA TYR A 18 -26.79 -41.59 -16.92
C TYR A 18 -26.79 -43.12 -16.73
N ASP A 19 -27.80 -43.83 -17.25
CA ASP A 19 -27.85 -45.29 -17.27
C ASP A 19 -26.77 -45.87 -18.20
N ASP A 20 -26.20 -47.02 -17.80
CA ASP A 20 -25.15 -47.78 -18.53
C ASP A 20 -23.96 -46.94 -19.03
N PHE A 21 -23.64 -45.84 -18.33
CA PHE A 21 -22.58 -44.94 -18.73
C PHE A 21 -21.19 -45.54 -18.45
N LYS A 22 -20.34 -45.58 -19.48
CA LYS A 22 -18.93 -46.02 -19.40
C LYS A 22 -17.98 -44.88 -19.70
N CYS A 23 -16.81 -44.90 -19.06
CA CYS A 23 -15.71 -43.98 -19.31
C CYS A 23 -14.43 -44.72 -19.68
N ALA A 24 -13.56 -44.04 -20.40
CA ALA A 24 -12.15 -44.41 -20.58
C ALA A 24 -11.29 -43.12 -20.47
N VAL A 25 -10.06 -43.27 -20.01
CA VAL A 25 -9.07 -42.19 -19.88
C VAL A 25 -8.08 -42.31 -21.02
N GLU A 26 -7.88 -41.23 -21.76
CA GLU A 26 -6.92 -41.14 -22.86
C GLU A 26 -5.70 -40.29 -22.44
N ASP A 27 -4.49 -40.83 -22.58
CA ASP A 27 -3.24 -40.08 -22.44
C ASP A 27 -2.34 -40.32 -23.66
N GLN A 28 -2.05 -39.24 -24.39
CA GLN A 28 -1.00 -39.14 -25.42
C GLN A 28 -0.83 -40.38 -26.32
N GLN A 29 -1.96 -40.98 -26.76
CA GLN A 29 -2.11 -42.11 -27.72
C GLN A 29 -2.57 -43.46 -27.13
N GLU A 30 -2.71 -43.60 -25.81
CA GLU A 30 -3.27 -44.81 -25.20
C GLU A 30 -4.60 -44.50 -24.49
N THR A 31 -5.63 -45.30 -24.80
CA THR A 31 -6.94 -45.24 -24.13
C THR A 31 -7.06 -46.44 -23.19
N CYS A 32 -7.41 -46.22 -21.93
CA CYS A 32 -7.62 -47.32 -21.00
C CYS A 32 -8.86 -48.14 -21.36
N GLU A 33 -9.00 -49.33 -20.76
CA GLU A 33 -10.23 -50.12 -20.89
C GLU A 33 -11.44 -49.34 -20.38
N TRP A 34 -12.58 -49.54 -21.05
CA TRP A 34 -13.83 -48.93 -20.65
C TRP A 34 -14.30 -49.49 -19.31
N PHE A 35 -14.67 -48.62 -18.39
CA PHE A 35 -15.20 -48.98 -17.09
C PHE A 35 -16.53 -48.30 -16.82
N ASP A 36 -17.42 -49.02 -16.14
CA ASP A 36 -18.77 -48.54 -15.81
C ASP A 36 -18.72 -47.48 -14.70
N ILE A 37 -19.41 -46.37 -14.93
CA ILE A 37 -19.59 -45.31 -13.94
C ILE A 37 -20.89 -45.56 -13.17
N LYS A 38 -20.75 -46.14 -11.98
CA LYS A 38 -21.90 -46.45 -11.11
C LYS A 38 -22.36 -45.26 -10.26
N ASN A 39 -21.48 -44.29 -10.02
CA ASN A 39 -21.73 -43.14 -9.16
C ASN A 39 -21.04 -41.89 -9.73
N GLY A 40 -21.71 -40.74 -9.62
CA GLY A 40 -21.15 -39.43 -9.95
C GLY A 40 -21.75 -38.80 -11.22
N VAL A 41 -21.49 -37.49 -11.38
CA VAL A 41 -21.93 -36.71 -12.53
C VAL A 41 -20.83 -36.62 -13.60
N LYS A 42 -21.20 -36.44 -14.88
CA LYS A 42 -20.23 -36.40 -16.00
C LYS A 42 -19.39 -35.12 -15.96
N GLN A 43 -18.09 -35.20 -15.64
CA GLN A 43 -17.24 -34.00 -15.68
C GLN A 43 -17.13 -33.46 -17.12
N GLY A 44 -17.37 -32.16 -17.30
CA GLY A 44 -17.39 -31.51 -18.62
C GLY A 44 -18.76 -31.48 -19.32
N CYS A 45 -19.77 -32.18 -18.79
CA CYS A 45 -21.16 -32.06 -19.28
C CYS A 45 -21.84 -30.81 -18.69
N CYS A 46 -22.61 -30.10 -19.52
CA CYS A 46 -23.34 -28.90 -19.13
C CYS A 46 -24.41 -29.15 -18.04
N MET A 47 -25.00 -30.34 -18.00
CA MET A 47 -26.03 -30.71 -17.02
C MET A 47 -25.45 -31.07 -15.64
N SER A 48 -24.18 -31.52 -15.57
CA SER A 48 -23.59 -32.02 -14.33
C SER A 48 -23.55 -31.00 -13.21
N GLY A 49 -23.34 -29.72 -13.55
CA GLY A 49 -23.35 -28.64 -12.56
C GLY A 49 -24.72 -28.48 -11.89
N ILE A 50 -25.80 -28.50 -12.68
CA ILE A 50 -27.17 -28.37 -12.16
C ILE A 50 -27.54 -29.60 -11.33
N LEU A 51 -27.20 -30.82 -11.79
CA LEU A 51 -27.47 -32.04 -11.04
C LEU A 51 -26.72 -32.07 -9.70
N PHE A 52 -25.47 -31.60 -9.69
CA PHE A 52 -24.70 -31.45 -8.46
C PHE A 52 -25.36 -30.44 -7.51
N LEU A 53 -25.80 -29.28 -8.01
CA LEU A 53 -26.49 -28.27 -7.20
C LEU A 53 -27.81 -28.80 -6.60
N ILE A 54 -28.58 -29.61 -7.34
CA ILE A 54 -29.80 -30.23 -6.82
C ILE A 54 -29.50 -31.16 -5.63
N VAL A 55 -28.38 -31.89 -5.67
CA VAL A 55 -27.95 -32.74 -4.55
C VAL A 55 -27.48 -31.87 -3.37
N MET A 56 -26.73 -30.81 -3.62
CA MET A 56 -26.28 -29.89 -2.58
C MET A 56 -27.44 -29.18 -1.89
N ASP A 57 -28.41 -28.68 -2.65
CA ASP A 57 -29.63 -28.06 -2.14
C ASP A 57 -30.50 -29.05 -1.34
N TRP A 58 -30.42 -30.35 -1.66
CA TRP A 58 -31.08 -31.38 -0.87
C TRP A 58 -30.39 -31.62 0.48
N VAL A 59 -29.06 -31.65 0.49
CA VAL A 59 -28.24 -32.01 1.65
C VAL A 59 -28.05 -30.85 2.62
N MET A 60 -27.75 -29.64 2.12
CA MET A 60 -27.32 -28.50 2.94
C MET A 60 -28.38 -28.04 3.96
N PRO A 61 -29.66 -27.81 3.60
CA PRO A 61 -30.68 -27.41 4.56
C PRO A 61 -30.91 -28.44 5.68
N ARG A 62 -30.73 -29.74 5.38
CA ARG A 62 -30.88 -30.84 6.35
C ARG A 62 -29.67 -30.96 7.26
N GLY A 63 -28.47 -30.79 6.71
CA GLY A 63 -27.22 -30.83 7.47
C GLY A 63 -27.04 -29.61 8.38
N VAL A 64 -27.41 -28.42 7.90
CA VAL A 64 -27.18 -27.15 8.60
C VAL A 64 -28.30 -26.80 9.59
N GLY A 65 -29.56 -27.18 9.29
CA GLY A 65 -30.74 -26.90 10.11
C GLY A 65 -31.42 -25.55 9.79
N THR A 66 -32.29 -25.07 10.68
CA THR A 66 -33.17 -23.90 10.48
C THR A 66 -32.51 -22.53 10.67
N GLY A 67 -31.19 -22.49 10.82
CA GLY A 67 -30.43 -21.23 10.98
C GLY A 67 -30.34 -20.68 12.41
N GLU A 68 -30.84 -21.42 13.41
CA GLU A 68 -30.85 -20.96 14.81
C GLU A 68 -29.45 -21.00 15.46
N ASN A 69 -28.57 -21.88 14.98
CA ASN A 69 -27.25 -22.14 15.56
C ASN A 69 -26.10 -21.41 14.83
N GLY A 70 -26.41 -20.49 13.93
CA GLY A 70 -25.45 -19.70 13.17
C GLY A 70 -24.80 -18.58 13.96
N ILE A 71 -23.87 -17.86 13.33
CA ILE A 71 -23.29 -16.64 13.87
C ILE A 71 -24.18 -15.45 13.54
N ARG A 72 -24.32 -14.47 14.45
CA ARG A 72 -25.05 -13.23 14.14
C ARG A 72 -24.36 -12.52 12.98
N TRP A 73 -25.04 -12.36 11.85
CA TRP A 73 -24.50 -11.73 10.63
C TRP A 73 -24.94 -10.29 10.48
N LYS A 74 -26.24 -10.04 10.69
CA LYS A 74 -26.85 -8.69 10.76
C LYS A 74 -27.69 -8.60 12.04
N PHE A 75 -28.28 -7.44 12.30
CA PHE A 75 -29.14 -7.23 13.49
C PHE A 75 -30.24 -8.29 13.61
N THR A 76 -30.81 -8.72 12.48
CA THR A 76 -31.94 -9.66 12.43
C THR A 76 -31.61 -11.04 11.85
N SER A 77 -30.41 -11.24 11.30
CA SER A 77 -30.08 -12.47 10.56
C SER A 77 -28.86 -13.19 11.13
N LYS A 78 -28.90 -14.52 11.09
CA LYS A 78 -27.75 -15.38 11.35
C LYS A 78 -27.18 -15.91 10.03
N LEU A 79 -25.90 -16.22 10.03
CA LEU A 79 -25.21 -16.89 8.94
C LEU A 79 -24.71 -18.24 9.45
N ASP A 80 -25.10 -19.31 8.78
CA ASP A 80 -24.85 -20.68 9.21
C ASP A 80 -23.84 -21.41 8.34
N ASP A 81 -23.74 -21.01 7.07
CA ASP A 81 -22.88 -21.62 6.10
C ASP A 81 -22.51 -20.66 4.95
N LEU A 82 -21.40 -20.96 4.31
CA LEU A 82 -20.98 -20.38 3.04
C LEU A 82 -20.56 -21.54 2.13
N ASP A 83 -21.27 -21.70 1.03
CA ASP A 83 -21.07 -22.78 0.08
C ASP A 83 -20.72 -22.24 -1.31
N PHE A 84 -19.70 -22.84 -1.93
CA PHE A 84 -19.36 -22.62 -3.32
C PHE A 84 -18.98 -23.95 -3.96
N ALA A 85 -19.88 -24.49 -4.78
CA ALA A 85 -19.74 -25.83 -5.33
C ALA A 85 -19.48 -26.88 -4.23
N ASP A 86 -18.30 -27.50 -4.20
CA ASP A 86 -17.90 -28.50 -3.20
C ASP A 86 -17.21 -27.90 -1.97
N ASP A 87 -16.84 -26.62 -1.99
CA ASP A 87 -16.21 -25.92 -0.87
C ASP A 87 -17.28 -25.34 0.07
N ILE A 88 -17.42 -25.96 1.26
CA ILE A 88 -18.41 -25.60 2.27
C ILE A 88 -17.72 -25.13 3.54
N VAL A 89 -18.13 -23.99 4.08
CA VAL A 89 -17.71 -23.46 5.37
C VAL A 89 -18.91 -23.37 6.29
N LEU A 90 -18.93 -24.18 7.34
CA LEU A 90 -19.96 -24.12 8.38
C LEU A 90 -19.58 -23.14 9.48
N LEU A 91 -20.58 -22.42 10.01
CA LEU A 91 -20.42 -21.38 11.02
C LEU A 91 -21.38 -21.66 12.19
N SER A 92 -20.86 -21.62 13.42
CA SER A 92 -21.66 -21.73 14.64
C SER A 92 -21.09 -20.86 15.75
N SER A 93 -21.92 -20.50 16.71
CA SER A 93 -21.51 -19.68 17.86
C SER A 93 -20.75 -20.47 18.92
N THR A 94 -20.96 -21.79 19.02
CA THR A 94 -20.25 -22.69 19.95
C THR A 94 -19.58 -23.88 19.27
N LYS A 95 -18.61 -24.50 19.98
CA LYS A 95 -17.89 -25.69 19.51
C LYS A 95 -18.83 -26.91 19.45
N GLU A 96 -19.76 -27.00 20.37
CA GLU A 96 -20.74 -28.09 20.46
C GLU A 96 -21.69 -28.03 19.27
N GLN A 97 -22.18 -26.83 18.93
CA GLN A 97 -23.03 -26.60 17.77
C GLN A 97 -22.33 -26.92 16.45
N ILE A 98 -21.06 -26.55 16.27
CA ILE A 98 -20.34 -26.87 15.02
C ILE A 98 -20.06 -28.38 14.92
N GLN A 99 -19.81 -29.06 16.04
CA GLN A 99 -19.64 -30.51 16.08
C GLN A 99 -20.92 -31.23 15.67
N GLU A 100 -22.06 -30.81 16.20
CA GLU A 100 -23.38 -31.36 15.85
C GLU A 100 -23.71 -31.14 14.37
N LYS A 101 -23.55 -29.91 13.85
CA LYS A 101 -23.76 -29.59 12.43
C LYS A 101 -22.86 -30.45 11.52
N THR A 102 -21.61 -30.67 11.92
CA THR A 102 -20.67 -31.48 11.12
C THR A 102 -21.10 -32.95 11.07
N ILE A 103 -21.58 -33.50 12.20
CA ILE A 103 -22.08 -34.89 12.26
C ILE A 103 -23.32 -35.03 11.38
N ARG A 104 -24.28 -34.11 11.52
CA ARG A 104 -25.53 -34.13 10.76
C ARG A 104 -25.28 -33.99 9.26
N LEU A 105 -24.37 -33.09 8.86
CA LEU A 105 -23.99 -32.95 7.46
C LEU A 105 -23.31 -34.21 6.91
N ASP A 106 -22.44 -34.88 7.69
CA ASP A 106 -21.82 -36.16 7.29
C ASP A 106 -22.87 -37.26 7.09
N GLU A 107 -23.93 -37.29 7.91
CA GLU A 107 -25.03 -38.24 7.80
C GLU A 107 -25.92 -37.97 6.58
N GLU A 108 -26.35 -36.73 6.38
CA GLU A 108 -27.18 -36.34 5.24
C GLU A 108 -26.43 -36.49 3.91
N ALA A 109 -25.14 -36.13 3.88
CA ALA A 109 -24.31 -36.24 2.69
C ALA A 109 -24.15 -37.69 2.21
N ARG A 110 -24.23 -38.71 3.07
CA ARG A 110 -24.10 -40.14 2.66
C ARG A 110 -25.12 -40.58 1.61
N GLN A 111 -26.18 -39.82 1.39
CA GLN A 111 -27.17 -40.06 0.33
C GLN A 111 -26.61 -39.86 -1.09
N GLY A 112 -25.47 -39.19 -1.26
CA GLY A 112 -24.88 -38.96 -2.59
C GLY A 112 -23.48 -38.36 -2.64
N ALA A 113 -22.87 -38.07 -1.49
CA ALA A 113 -21.57 -37.43 -1.37
C ALA A 113 -20.77 -37.97 -0.17
N LYS A 114 -19.48 -37.63 -0.11
CA LYS A 114 -18.61 -37.98 1.02
C LYS A 114 -17.94 -36.72 1.55
N VAL A 115 -18.12 -36.44 2.84
CA VAL A 115 -17.46 -35.30 3.50
C VAL A 115 -16.00 -35.64 3.79
N CYS A 116 -15.09 -34.81 3.30
CA CYS A 116 -13.66 -34.97 3.56
C CYS A 116 -13.26 -34.26 4.87
N ARG A 117 -12.78 -35.02 5.86
CA ARG A 117 -12.43 -34.50 7.21
C ARG A 117 -11.06 -33.82 7.27
N GLU A 118 -10.22 -33.97 6.24
CA GLU A 118 -8.94 -33.29 6.14
C GLU A 118 -9.16 -31.87 5.61
N GLY A 119 -9.29 -30.88 6.51
CA GLY A 119 -9.47 -29.47 6.14
C GLY A 119 -8.47 -29.03 5.05
N GLY A 120 -8.99 -28.59 3.91
CA GLY A 120 -8.29 -28.55 2.62
C GLY A 120 -6.99 -27.72 2.55
N GLY A 121 -6.72 -26.84 3.51
CA GLY A 121 -5.59 -25.90 3.44
C GLY A 121 -4.19 -26.54 3.38
N THR A 122 -3.95 -27.65 4.10
CA THR A 122 -2.63 -28.31 4.09
C THR A 122 -2.44 -29.20 2.85
N LYS A 123 -3.53 -29.82 2.39
CA LYS A 123 -3.57 -30.64 1.17
C LYS A 123 -3.43 -29.78 -0.08
N ASP A 124 -4.12 -28.64 -0.16
CA ASP A 124 -3.99 -27.70 -1.28
C ASP A 124 -2.57 -27.15 -1.37
N LEU A 125 -1.97 -26.73 -0.25
CA LEU A 125 -0.57 -26.29 -0.24
C LEU A 125 0.39 -27.37 -0.79
N LYS A 126 0.22 -28.64 -0.37
CA LYS A 126 1.03 -29.76 -0.87
C LYS A 126 0.81 -29.97 -2.38
N ASN A 127 -0.43 -29.90 -2.84
CA ASN A 127 -0.77 -30.04 -4.26
C ASN A 127 -0.15 -28.91 -5.11
N LYS A 128 -0.20 -27.67 -4.64
CA LYS A 128 0.38 -26.50 -5.32
C LYS A 128 1.91 -26.59 -5.37
N LEU A 129 2.53 -27.02 -4.27
CA LEU A 129 3.97 -27.33 -4.24
C LEU A 129 4.33 -28.45 -5.22
N SER A 130 3.50 -29.49 -5.34
CA SER A 130 3.69 -30.58 -6.30
C SER A 130 3.58 -30.10 -7.75
N LYS A 131 2.54 -29.33 -8.08
CA LYS A 131 2.33 -28.72 -9.41
C LYS A 131 3.49 -27.80 -9.79
N ALA A 132 3.89 -26.90 -8.89
CA ALA A 132 5.04 -26.03 -9.10
C ALA A 132 6.33 -26.84 -9.28
N ARG A 133 6.55 -27.89 -8.47
CA ARG A 133 7.70 -28.79 -8.65
C ARG A 133 7.71 -29.46 -10.02
N GLY A 134 6.56 -29.92 -10.52
CA GLY A 134 6.40 -30.47 -11.86
C GLY A 134 6.83 -29.48 -12.95
N VAL A 135 6.31 -28.25 -12.89
CA VAL A 135 6.69 -27.15 -13.81
C VAL A 135 8.19 -26.87 -13.73
N PHE A 136 8.75 -26.75 -12.53
CA PHE A 136 10.17 -26.47 -12.34
C PHE A 136 11.06 -27.56 -12.93
N ASN A 137 10.67 -28.83 -12.76
CA ASN A 137 11.41 -29.98 -13.29
C ASN A 137 11.35 -30.05 -14.81
N LYS A 138 10.19 -29.75 -15.44
CA LYS A 138 10.08 -29.65 -16.91
C LYS A 138 11.07 -28.64 -17.48
N LEU A 139 11.33 -27.55 -16.75
CA LEU A 139 12.26 -26.48 -17.15
C LEU A 139 13.71 -26.69 -16.64
N LYS A 140 14.05 -27.87 -16.12
CA LYS A 140 15.36 -28.15 -15.49
C LYS A 140 16.55 -27.81 -16.39
N ARG A 141 16.46 -28.11 -17.70
CA ARG A 141 17.52 -27.81 -18.68
C ARG A 141 17.81 -26.31 -18.78
N ILE A 142 16.80 -25.45 -18.62
CA ILE A 142 16.95 -23.99 -18.63
C ILE A 142 17.72 -23.54 -17.39
N TRP A 143 17.36 -24.03 -16.21
CA TRP A 143 18.02 -23.64 -14.96
C TRP A 143 19.51 -24.02 -14.96
N ILE A 144 19.85 -25.18 -15.53
CA ILE A 144 21.21 -25.73 -15.64
C ILE A 144 21.92 -25.33 -16.95
N SER A 145 21.36 -24.46 -17.80
CA SER A 145 22.04 -23.99 -19.02
C SER A 145 23.02 -22.84 -18.74
N ASN A 146 24.22 -22.83 -19.33
CA ASN A 146 25.19 -21.72 -19.17
C ASN A 146 24.91 -20.59 -20.15
N ASN A 147 24.19 -20.89 -21.23
CA ASN A 147 23.94 -20.00 -22.35
C ASN A 147 22.77 -19.03 -22.10
N ILE A 148 22.14 -19.12 -20.92
CA ILE A 148 21.00 -18.29 -20.55
C ILE A 148 21.41 -17.42 -19.36
N LEU A 149 21.27 -16.10 -19.53
CA LEU A 149 21.58 -15.11 -18.51
C LEU A 149 20.79 -15.36 -17.22
N ARG A 150 21.44 -15.16 -16.07
CA ARG A 150 20.81 -15.29 -14.74
C ARG A 150 19.54 -14.45 -14.60
N LYS A 151 19.58 -13.20 -15.11
CA LYS A 151 18.43 -12.28 -15.14
C LYS A 151 17.23 -12.86 -15.90
N THR A 152 17.46 -13.47 -17.06
CA THR A 152 16.41 -14.11 -17.87
C THR A 152 15.81 -15.31 -17.14
N LYS A 153 16.65 -16.13 -16.50
CA LYS A 153 16.15 -17.27 -15.71
C LYS A 153 15.31 -16.82 -14.51
N LEU A 154 15.74 -15.78 -13.81
CA LEU A 154 14.95 -15.20 -12.70
C LEU A 154 13.62 -14.63 -13.21
N ARG A 155 13.59 -14.03 -14.41
CA ARG A 155 12.34 -13.59 -15.05
C ARG A 155 11.41 -14.77 -15.31
N LEU A 156 11.93 -15.83 -15.94
CA LEU A 156 11.16 -17.06 -16.20
C LEU A 156 10.66 -17.71 -14.90
N TYR A 157 11.47 -17.74 -13.86
CA TYR A 157 11.07 -18.20 -12.54
C TYR A 157 9.89 -17.39 -11.98
N LYS A 158 10.00 -16.06 -11.99
CA LYS A 158 8.94 -15.15 -11.52
C LYS A 158 7.66 -15.26 -12.34
N THR A 159 7.75 -15.46 -13.65
CA THR A 159 6.58 -15.49 -14.54
C THR A 159 5.91 -16.86 -14.61
N LEU A 160 6.67 -17.95 -14.61
CA LEU A 160 6.13 -19.29 -14.86
C LEU A 160 5.90 -20.09 -13.58
N LEU A 161 6.72 -19.87 -12.54
CA LEU A 161 6.67 -20.71 -11.35
C LEU A 161 5.90 -20.07 -10.19
N VAL A 162 6.16 -18.80 -9.90
CA VAL A 162 5.54 -18.10 -8.77
C VAL A 162 4.01 -18.05 -8.89
N PRO A 163 3.40 -17.76 -10.06
CA PRO A 163 1.95 -17.77 -10.19
C PRO A 163 1.34 -19.16 -9.96
N VAL A 164 1.94 -20.21 -10.52
CA VAL A 164 1.48 -21.61 -10.32
C VAL A 164 1.50 -21.99 -8.84
N LEU A 165 2.56 -21.59 -8.14
CA LEU A 165 2.71 -21.88 -6.73
C LEU A 165 1.74 -21.06 -5.86
N LEU A 166 1.58 -19.76 -6.11
CA LEU A 166 0.85 -18.85 -5.23
C LEU A 166 -0.62 -18.61 -5.64
N TYR A 167 -1.10 -19.26 -6.69
CA TYR A 167 -2.50 -19.14 -7.10
C TYR A 167 -3.45 -19.61 -6.00
N GLY A 168 -4.30 -18.70 -5.51
CA GLY A 168 -5.24 -18.94 -4.42
C GLY A 168 -4.60 -18.90 -3.03
N SER A 169 -3.36 -18.43 -2.90
CA SER A 169 -2.67 -18.38 -1.60
C SER A 169 -3.30 -17.44 -0.57
N GLU A 170 -4.18 -16.55 -1.03
CA GLU A 170 -5.01 -15.65 -0.24
C GLU A 170 -5.93 -16.41 0.71
N THR A 171 -6.40 -17.61 0.33
CA THR A 171 -7.35 -18.42 1.12
C THR A 171 -6.68 -19.56 1.91
N TRP A 172 -5.37 -19.74 1.77
CA TRP A 172 -4.67 -20.85 2.42
C TRP A 172 -4.71 -20.78 3.96
N LYS A 173 -4.95 -21.91 4.63
CA LYS A 173 -4.74 -22.01 6.08
C LYS A 173 -3.26 -22.30 6.37
N MET A 174 -2.46 -21.25 6.56
CA MET A 174 -1.00 -21.36 6.71
C MET A 174 -0.58 -21.45 8.19
N ASN A 175 0.02 -22.57 8.58
CA ASN A 175 0.71 -22.72 9.87
C ASN A 175 2.24 -22.48 9.73
N LYS A 176 3.00 -22.48 10.83
CA LYS A 176 4.47 -22.31 10.78
C LYS A 176 5.15 -23.31 9.82
N GLY A 177 4.66 -24.54 9.77
CA GLY A 177 5.13 -25.58 8.85
C GLY A 177 4.89 -25.24 7.38
N GLY A 178 3.71 -24.72 7.04
CA GLY A 178 3.36 -24.28 5.69
C GLY A 178 4.23 -23.13 5.20
N HIS A 179 4.44 -22.11 6.03
CA HIS A 179 5.33 -20.98 5.69
C HIS A 179 6.76 -21.48 5.43
N LYS A 180 7.26 -22.39 6.27
CA LYS A 180 8.57 -23.02 6.09
C LYS A 180 8.64 -23.83 4.80
N ALA A 181 7.63 -24.64 4.49
CA ALA A 181 7.60 -25.49 3.29
C ALA A 181 7.68 -24.67 1.99
N VAL A 182 6.90 -23.58 1.90
CA VAL A 182 6.91 -22.67 0.76
C VAL A 182 8.28 -22.00 0.58
N ASN A 183 8.87 -21.48 1.66
CA ASN A 183 10.19 -20.85 1.61
C ASN A 183 11.31 -21.84 1.28
N VAL A 184 11.27 -23.06 1.84
CA VAL A 184 12.28 -24.10 1.54
C VAL A 184 12.24 -24.48 0.07
N PHE A 185 11.05 -24.67 -0.50
CA PHE A 185 10.90 -24.94 -1.93
C PHE A 185 11.42 -23.77 -2.78
N HIS A 186 11.02 -22.54 -2.45
CA HIS A 186 11.47 -21.32 -3.12
C HIS A 186 13.01 -21.21 -3.13
N ASN A 187 13.64 -21.32 -1.97
CA ASN A 187 15.08 -21.21 -1.80
C ASN A 187 15.82 -22.32 -2.56
N ARG A 188 15.30 -23.55 -2.55
CA ARG A 188 15.89 -24.67 -3.30
C ARG A 188 15.87 -24.38 -4.81
N CYS A 189 14.75 -23.89 -5.33
CA CYS A 189 14.65 -23.53 -6.74
C CYS A 189 15.60 -22.37 -7.09
N LEU A 190 15.64 -21.30 -6.29
CA LEU A 190 16.54 -20.17 -6.52
C LEU A 190 18.02 -20.56 -6.52
N ARG A 191 18.45 -21.42 -5.59
CA ARG A 191 19.83 -21.92 -5.57
C ARG A 191 20.18 -22.65 -6.86
N MET A 192 19.26 -23.46 -7.39
CA MET A 192 19.46 -24.16 -8.67
C MET A 192 19.47 -23.18 -9.86
N THR A 193 18.55 -22.22 -9.89
CA THR A 193 18.45 -21.20 -10.94
C THR A 193 19.69 -20.31 -11.01
N LEU A 194 20.24 -19.94 -9.84
CA LEU A 194 21.44 -19.12 -9.69
C LEU A 194 22.75 -19.93 -9.69
N ARG A 195 22.66 -21.27 -9.72
CA ARG A 195 23.78 -22.22 -9.64
C ARG A 195 24.67 -22.04 -8.41
N ILE A 196 24.03 -21.84 -7.27
CA ILE A 196 24.72 -21.78 -5.99
C ILE A 196 24.90 -23.20 -5.47
N ARG A 197 26.16 -23.61 -5.30
CA ARG A 197 26.57 -24.88 -4.69
C ARG A 197 26.59 -24.73 -3.18
N TRP A 198 26.57 -25.88 -2.49
CA TRP A 198 26.67 -25.89 -1.03
C TRP A 198 28.03 -25.33 -0.54
N GLN A 199 29.10 -25.55 -1.31
CA GLN A 199 30.46 -25.06 -1.08
C GLN A 199 30.56 -23.53 -1.13
N ASP A 200 29.61 -22.85 -1.76
CA ASP A 200 29.65 -21.39 -1.88
C ASP A 200 29.22 -20.70 -0.56
N HIS A 201 28.79 -21.46 0.46
CA HIS A 201 28.37 -20.99 1.80
C HIS A 201 27.38 -19.81 1.82
N VAL A 202 26.62 -19.60 0.74
CA VAL A 202 25.67 -18.47 0.59
C VAL A 202 24.50 -18.61 1.56
N SER A 203 24.25 -17.59 2.37
CA SER A 203 23.12 -17.55 3.31
C SER A 203 21.77 -17.42 2.59
N THR A 204 20.66 -17.72 3.27
CA THR A 204 19.31 -17.53 2.70
C THR A 204 19.01 -16.05 2.41
N LYS A 205 19.48 -15.13 3.26
CA LYS A 205 19.31 -13.68 3.07
C LYS A 205 20.01 -13.24 1.77
N GLU A 206 21.27 -13.61 1.63
CA GLU A 206 22.07 -13.28 0.46
C GLU A 206 21.55 -13.93 -0.82
N LEU A 207 21.05 -15.18 -0.76
CA LEU A 207 20.38 -15.84 -1.88
C LEU A 207 19.21 -15.00 -2.43
N LEU A 208 18.38 -14.48 -1.52
CA LEU A 208 17.19 -13.69 -1.85
C LEU A 208 17.56 -12.30 -2.38
N GLU A 209 18.59 -11.66 -1.81
CA GLU A 209 19.16 -10.40 -2.31
C GLU A 209 19.72 -10.56 -3.73
N ARG A 210 20.52 -11.60 -3.98
CA ARG A 210 21.04 -11.93 -5.33
C ARG A 210 19.93 -12.23 -6.34
N ALA A 211 18.80 -12.77 -5.89
CA ALA A 211 17.63 -13.03 -6.74
C ALA A 211 16.73 -11.79 -6.94
N GLY A 212 16.90 -10.73 -6.14
CA GLY A 212 15.96 -9.62 -6.06
C GLY A 212 14.54 -10.11 -5.72
N MET A 213 14.43 -10.96 -4.70
CA MET A 213 13.18 -11.59 -4.26
C MET A 213 13.05 -11.57 -2.74
N LYS A 214 11.81 -11.60 -2.25
CA LYS A 214 11.48 -11.78 -0.83
C LYS A 214 11.08 -13.25 -0.58
N PRO A 215 11.10 -13.73 0.68
CA PRO A 215 10.52 -15.04 1.00
C PRO A 215 9.07 -15.11 0.50
N LEU A 216 8.71 -16.20 -0.18
CA LEU A 216 7.35 -16.32 -0.73
C LEU A 216 6.26 -16.36 0.36
N SER A 217 6.58 -16.79 1.57
CA SER A 217 5.70 -16.61 2.74
C SER A 217 5.28 -15.14 2.96
N ALA A 218 6.20 -14.18 2.78
CA ALA A 218 5.89 -12.77 2.89
C ALA A 218 5.04 -12.28 1.70
N GLU A 219 5.22 -12.86 0.52
CA GLU A 219 4.38 -12.60 -0.65
C GLU A 219 2.95 -13.09 -0.45
N VAL A 220 2.75 -14.26 0.16
CA VAL A 220 1.42 -14.77 0.56
C VAL A 220 0.74 -13.79 1.52
N ILE A 221 1.46 -13.29 2.52
CA ILE A 221 0.93 -12.30 3.47
C ILE A 221 0.55 -11.00 2.75
N SER A 222 1.42 -10.50 1.87
CA SER A 222 1.17 -9.32 1.04
C SER A 222 -0.10 -9.47 0.19
N ARG A 223 -0.30 -10.63 -0.44
CA ARG A 223 -1.49 -10.94 -1.23
C ARG A 223 -2.77 -10.95 -0.40
N ARG A 224 -2.74 -11.49 0.82
CA ARG A 224 -3.88 -11.43 1.75
C ARG A 224 -4.25 -10.01 2.13
N TRP A 225 -3.25 -9.19 2.45
CA TRP A 225 -3.49 -7.77 2.76
C TRP A 225 -4.09 -7.03 1.57
N LYS A 226 -3.64 -7.31 0.35
CA LYS A 226 -4.26 -6.77 -0.87
C LYS A 226 -5.72 -7.21 -0.99
N MET A 227 -6.01 -8.49 -0.79
CA MET A 227 -7.38 -9.03 -0.83
C MET A 227 -8.28 -8.38 0.23
N ILE A 228 -7.80 -8.25 1.47
CA ILE A 228 -8.50 -7.54 2.55
C ILE A 228 -8.76 -6.09 2.15
N GLY A 229 -7.76 -5.39 1.61
CA GLY A 229 -7.94 -4.03 1.11
C GLY A 229 -9.02 -3.93 0.01
N HIS A 230 -9.11 -4.91 -0.89
CA HIS A 230 -10.18 -4.98 -1.88
C HIS A 230 -11.55 -5.17 -1.24
N ILE A 231 -11.65 -6.00 -0.20
CA ILE A 231 -12.90 -6.23 0.55
C ILE A 231 -13.33 -4.96 1.28
N VAL A 232 -12.42 -4.28 1.98
CA VAL A 232 -12.70 -3.06 2.76
C VAL A 232 -13.17 -1.89 1.88
N ARG A 233 -12.75 -1.85 0.61
CA ARG A 233 -13.22 -0.84 -0.37
C ARG A 233 -14.60 -1.14 -0.97
N LYS A 234 -15.15 -2.34 -0.78
CA LYS A 234 -16.52 -2.64 -1.24
C LYS A 234 -17.54 -1.87 -0.40
N ASP A 235 -18.75 -1.72 -0.93
CA ASP A 235 -19.88 -1.12 -0.21
C ASP A 235 -20.05 -1.74 1.19
N ARG A 236 -20.48 -0.94 2.17
CA ARG A 236 -20.62 -1.40 3.56
C ARG A 236 -21.69 -2.48 3.75
N ASN A 237 -22.66 -2.55 2.85
CA ASN A 237 -23.69 -3.60 2.85
C ASN A 237 -23.25 -4.84 2.07
N ASN A 238 -22.10 -4.81 1.40
CA ASN A 238 -21.57 -5.99 0.73
C ASN A 238 -21.20 -7.05 1.78
N ASP A 239 -21.65 -8.28 1.58
CA ASP A 239 -21.47 -9.37 2.54
C ASP A 239 -20.00 -9.62 2.90
N CYS A 240 -19.06 -9.43 1.97
CA CYS A 240 -17.63 -9.55 2.29
C CYS A 240 -17.14 -8.44 3.23
N ASN A 241 -17.66 -7.21 3.08
CA ASN A 241 -17.31 -6.10 3.97
C ASN A 241 -17.98 -6.29 5.36
N VAL A 242 -19.24 -6.73 5.38
CA VAL A 242 -19.96 -7.11 6.61
C VAL A 242 -19.19 -8.20 7.38
N ALA A 243 -18.67 -9.21 6.68
CA ALA A 243 -17.82 -10.26 7.25
C ALA A 243 -16.63 -9.70 8.04
N MET A 244 -16.00 -8.62 7.55
CA MET A 244 -14.85 -7.99 8.19
C MET A 244 -15.22 -7.23 9.47
N SER A 245 -16.49 -6.85 9.63
CA SER A 245 -17.01 -6.18 10.82
C SER A 245 -17.56 -7.15 11.88
N TRP A 246 -17.62 -8.44 11.56
CA TRP A 246 -18.16 -9.45 12.45
C TRP A 246 -17.24 -9.73 13.64
N ALA A 247 -17.82 -9.78 14.84
CA ALA A 247 -17.14 -10.14 16.08
C ALA A 247 -17.94 -11.22 16.83
N PRO A 248 -17.32 -12.34 17.26
CA PRO A 248 -18.01 -13.40 17.97
C PRO A 248 -18.50 -12.95 19.35
N GLU A 249 -19.71 -13.37 19.74
CA GLU A 249 -20.35 -13.04 21.02
C GLU A 249 -19.55 -13.52 22.26
N VAL A 250 -18.63 -14.48 22.09
CA VAL A 250 -17.77 -14.99 23.17
C VAL A 250 -16.86 -13.90 23.77
N TYR A 251 -16.63 -12.78 23.07
CA TYR A 251 -15.90 -11.64 23.61
C TYR A 251 -16.71 -10.78 24.61
N LEU A 252 -18.02 -10.99 24.74
CA LEU A 252 -18.87 -10.28 25.70
C LEU A 252 -18.88 -10.93 27.10
N ASP A 253 -18.60 -12.24 27.20
CA ASP A 253 -18.75 -12.98 28.46
C ASP A 253 -17.49 -12.97 29.36
N LEU A 254 -16.30 -12.83 28.77
CA LEU A 254 -15.03 -12.80 29.53
C LEU A 254 -14.83 -11.53 30.38
N ARG A 255 -15.69 -10.51 30.25
CA ARG A 255 -15.69 -9.33 31.13
C ARG A 255 -16.56 -9.47 32.38
N GLN A 256 -17.54 -10.40 32.39
CA GLN A 256 -18.43 -10.56 33.56
C GLN A 256 -17.89 -11.55 34.60
N MET A 257 -16.97 -12.44 34.23
CA MET A 257 -16.52 -13.52 35.10
C MET A 257 -15.49 -13.11 36.18
N PHE A 258 -15.04 -11.86 36.22
CA PHE A 258 -14.05 -11.37 37.20
C PHE A 258 -14.63 -10.70 38.46
N LEU A 259 -15.95 -10.70 38.66
CA LEU A 259 -16.57 -9.92 39.75
C LEU A 259 -17.16 -10.72 40.93
N VAL A 260 -17.08 -12.06 40.97
CA VAL A 260 -17.72 -12.79 42.08
C VAL A 260 -16.88 -13.99 42.55
N HIS A 261 -16.12 -13.76 43.63
CA HIS A 261 -15.47 -14.69 44.59
C HIS A 261 -13.95 -14.52 44.75
N TYR A 262 -13.56 -13.69 45.71
CA TYR A 262 -12.44 -13.97 46.63
C TYR A 262 -13.11 -14.35 47.97
N PRO A 263 -12.58 -15.30 48.78
CA PRO A 263 -11.24 -15.13 49.34
C PRO A 263 -10.42 -16.43 49.58
N LEU A 264 -9.15 -16.22 49.97
CA LEU A 264 -8.21 -17.17 50.61
C LEU A 264 -7.53 -18.24 49.72
N CYS A 265 -6.30 -17.94 49.30
CA CYS A 265 -5.09 -18.71 49.67
C CYS A 265 -3.86 -18.14 48.96
N PHE A 266 -2.90 -17.65 49.76
CA PHE A 266 -1.53 -17.38 49.35
C PHE A 266 -0.81 -18.69 49.05
N LEU A 267 -0.12 -18.81 47.90
CA LEU A 267 1.17 -19.49 47.71
C LEU A 267 1.72 -19.13 46.30
N PRO A 268 3.04 -18.95 46.12
CA PRO A 268 3.63 -18.37 44.92
C PRO A 268 3.92 -19.45 43.87
N PHE A 269 3.36 -19.31 42.67
CA PHE A 269 3.83 -20.04 41.48
C PHE A 269 4.28 -19.06 40.40
N LEU A 270 5.50 -19.29 39.92
CA LEU A 270 6.21 -18.59 38.85
C LEU A 270 5.31 -18.22 37.67
N PRO A 271 5.40 -17.00 37.10
CA PRO A 271 4.81 -16.71 35.82
C PRO A 271 5.65 -17.35 34.71
N LEU A 272 5.15 -18.46 34.15
CA LEU A 272 5.52 -18.88 32.80
C LEU A 272 5.11 -17.75 31.85
N ARG A 273 6.05 -16.91 31.43
CA ARG A 273 5.85 -15.95 30.34
C ARG A 273 5.68 -16.74 29.04
N MET A 274 4.43 -17.05 28.67
CA MET A 274 4.08 -17.34 27.29
C MET A 274 4.10 -16.03 26.51
N THR A 275 5.12 -15.85 25.68
CA THR A 275 5.16 -14.80 24.65
C THR A 275 4.14 -15.14 23.56
N ALA A 276 2.90 -14.73 23.77
CA ALA A 276 1.88 -14.60 22.72
C ALA A 276 1.78 -13.12 22.34
N SER A 277 2.75 -12.63 21.57
CA SER A 277 2.71 -11.28 21.01
C SER A 277 3.03 -11.37 19.52
N LEU A 278 2.00 -11.60 18.69
CA LEU A 278 1.98 -11.30 17.24
C LEU A 278 0.65 -11.81 16.63
N GLN A 279 -0.49 -11.30 17.09
CA GLN A 279 -1.80 -11.44 16.38
C GLN A 279 -2.97 -10.62 16.97
N CYS A 280 -2.69 -9.47 17.59
CA CYS A 280 -3.73 -8.49 17.89
C CYS A 280 -3.38 -7.19 17.14
N GLU A 281 -4.38 -6.43 16.69
CA GLU A 281 -4.20 -4.98 16.51
C GLU A 281 -3.46 -4.44 17.75
N PRO A 282 -2.54 -3.46 17.64
CA PRO A 282 -1.95 -2.86 18.83
C PRO A 282 -3.10 -2.45 19.74
N ALA A 283 -3.24 -3.14 20.87
CA ALA A 283 -4.39 -2.98 21.72
C ALA A 283 -4.48 -1.50 22.09
N GLN A 284 -5.66 -0.92 21.90
CA GLN A 284 -5.93 0.45 22.30
C GLN A 284 -5.83 0.49 23.83
N HIS A 285 -4.65 0.86 24.33
CA HIS A 285 -4.39 1.05 25.74
C HIS A 285 -4.61 2.52 26.11
N SER A 286 -5.37 2.74 27.18
CA SER A 286 -5.45 4.06 27.76
C SER A 286 -4.10 4.44 28.35
N GLU A 287 -3.67 5.67 28.09
CA GLU A 287 -2.47 6.23 28.69
C GLU A 287 -2.86 7.09 29.87
N ASN A 288 -2.77 6.47 31.05
CA ASN A 288 -3.14 7.12 32.29
C ASN A 288 -2.17 8.23 32.66
N GLY A 289 -2.68 9.38 33.09
CA GLY A 289 -1.87 10.52 33.52
C GLY A 289 -1.28 11.33 32.37
N LYS A 290 -1.78 11.14 31.15
CA LYS A 290 -1.41 11.90 29.96
C LYS A 290 -2.65 12.50 29.30
N ALA A 291 -2.46 13.61 28.61
CA ALA A 291 -3.52 14.23 27.80
C ALA A 291 -2.92 14.93 26.58
N LEU A 292 -3.65 14.89 25.47
CA LEU A 292 -3.35 15.70 24.30
C LEU A 292 -4.02 17.07 24.44
N LYS A 293 -3.25 18.16 24.43
CA LYS A 293 -3.77 19.54 24.58
C LYS A 293 -3.83 20.27 23.23
N GLY A 294 -4.51 21.41 23.16
CA GLY A 294 -4.61 22.23 21.93
C GLY A 294 -5.54 21.69 20.83
N HIS A 295 -5.90 20.40 20.86
CA HIS A 295 -6.63 19.71 19.79
C HIS A 295 -8.09 19.37 20.11
N ILE A 296 -8.59 19.85 21.25
CA ILE A 296 -9.94 19.55 21.73
C ILE A 296 -10.96 20.37 20.93
N PHE A 297 -11.87 19.71 20.22
CA PHE A 297 -12.91 20.38 19.42
C PHE A 297 -14.32 20.17 19.98
N LYS A 298 -14.52 19.20 20.87
CA LYS A 298 -15.84 18.92 21.46
C LYS A 298 -15.71 18.35 22.86
N ARG A 299 -16.65 18.67 23.75
CA ARG A 299 -16.71 18.16 25.12
C ARG A 299 -18.08 17.59 25.44
N LYS A 300 -18.13 16.53 26.25
CA LYS A 300 -19.39 15.94 26.74
C LYS A 300 -19.18 15.32 28.12
N ARG A 301 -20.08 15.61 29.06
CA ARG A 301 -20.14 14.90 30.34
C ARG A 301 -20.76 13.52 30.14
N VAL A 302 -20.17 12.50 30.73
CA VAL A 302 -20.58 11.09 30.60
C VAL A 302 -20.68 10.44 31.98
N GLN A 303 -21.40 9.33 32.08
CA GLN A 303 -21.49 8.57 33.33
C GLN A 303 -20.34 7.54 33.42
N ASP A 304 -19.99 6.92 32.28
CA ASP A 304 -18.91 5.95 32.19
C ASP A 304 -17.82 6.35 31.16
N PRO A 305 -16.52 6.11 31.42
CA PRO A 305 -15.45 6.43 30.46
C PRO A 305 -15.60 5.75 29.09
N TYR A 306 -16.28 4.60 28.99
CA TYR A 306 -16.55 3.93 27.72
C TYR A 306 -17.45 4.75 26.79
N GLU A 307 -18.34 5.58 27.32
CA GLU A 307 -19.18 6.46 26.51
C GLU A 307 -18.35 7.46 25.68
N CYS A 308 -17.15 7.83 26.15
CA CYS A 308 -16.22 8.65 25.35
C CYS A 308 -15.84 7.97 24.04
N ARG A 309 -15.69 6.64 24.06
CA ARG A 309 -15.42 5.87 22.84
C ARG A 309 -16.61 5.97 21.89
N VAL A 310 -17.82 5.71 22.36
CA VAL A 310 -19.04 5.79 21.52
C VAL A 310 -19.19 7.20 20.94
N PHE A 311 -19.01 8.23 21.78
CA PHE A 311 -19.08 9.62 21.38
C PHE A 311 -18.01 10.02 20.37
N CYS A 312 -16.76 9.58 20.56
CA CYS A 312 -15.71 9.78 19.57
C CYS A 312 -16.05 9.06 18.25
N TYR A 313 -16.62 7.85 18.31
CA TYR A 313 -16.95 7.08 17.11
C TYR A 313 -18.08 7.69 16.29
N SER A 314 -19.05 8.35 16.94
CA SER A 314 -20.10 9.10 16.26
C SER A 314 -19.62 10.39 15.60
N GLU A 315 -18.50 10.97 16.06
CA GLU A 315 -17.92 12.15 15.43
C GLU A 315 -16.96 11.76 14.30
N LEU A 316 -17.18 12.33 13.11
CA LEU A 316 -16.34 12.04 11.96
C LEU A 316 -14.90 12.50 12.18
N THR A 317 -14.67 13.67 12.78
CA THR A 317 -13.32 14.25 12.92
C THR A 317 -12.55 13.77 14.15
N CYS A 318 -13.19 13.00 15.04
CA CYS A 318 -12.52 12.52 16.25
C CYS A 318 -11.47 11.45 15.93
N GLN A 319 -10.23 11.69 16.38
CA GLN A 319 -9.10 10.75 16.23
C GLN A 319 -8.50 10.31 17.56
N SER A 320 -8.75 11.05 18.63
CA SER A 320 -8.43 10.62 19.99
C SER A 320 -9.34 11.35 20.97
N TYR A 321 -9.28 11.01 22.24
CA TYR A 321 -9.97 11.75 23.29
C TYR A 321 -9.18 11.70 24.59
N ASN A 322 -9.35 12.72 25.42
CA ASN A 322 -8.98 12.68 26.82
C ASN A 322 -10.23 12.42 27.66
N TYR A 323 -10.10 11.67 28.74
CA TYR A 323 -11.12 11.56 29.77
C TYR A 323 -10.66 12.24 31.04
N VAL A 324 -11.43 13.22 31.51
CA VAL A 324 -11.22 13.90 32.79
C VAL A 324 -11.86 13.07 33.90
N LYS A 325 -11.05 12.51 34.79
CA LYS A 325 -11.51 11.56 35.82
C LYS A 325 -12.36 12.21 36.90
N THR A 326 -12.03 13.44 37.28
CA THR A 326 -12.71 14.18 38.36
C THR A 326 -14.12 14.58 37.97
N ASP A 327 -14.29 15.07 36.74
CA ASP A 327 -15.55 15.66 36.28
C ASP A 327 -16.34 14.74 35.34
N GLN A 328 -15.79 13.57 35.01
CA GLN A 328 -16.35 12.62 34.06
C GLN A 328 -16.66 13.27 32.70
N ILE A 329 -15.69 14.01 32.16
CA ILE A 329 -15.83 14.73 30.89
C ILE A 329 -14.96 14.06 29.82
N CYS A 330 -15.56 13.76 28.67
CA CYS A 330 -14.84 13.41 27.45
C CYS A 330 -14.45 14.69 26.71
N GLU A 331 -13.17 14.85 26.43
CA GLU A 331 -12.61 15.90 25.57
C GLU A 331 -12.17 15.24 24.26
N LEU A 332 -12.97 15.39 23.19
CA LEU A 332 -12.65 14.80 21.89
C LEU A 332 -11.60 15.63 21.16
N ASN A 333 -10.58 14.96 20.64
CA ASN A 333 -9.47 15.55 19.92
C ASN A 333 -9.54 15.23 18.43
N ASN A 334 -9.19 16.22 17.61
CA ASN A 334 -9.08 16.06 16.15
C ASN A 334 -7.65 15.67 15.71
N ARG A 335 -6.76 15.32 16.65
CA ARG A 335 -5.36 14.87 16.45
C ARG A 335 -5.03 13.66 17.33
N THR A 336 -3.90 13.01 17.07
CA THR A 336 -3.34 11.93 17.89
C THR A 336 -2.00 12.37 18.48
N LYS A 337 -1.54 11.67 19.53
CA LYS A 337 -0.22 11.89 20.13
C LYS A 337 0.94 11.66 19.16
N GLU A 338 0.76 10.79 18.16
CA GLU A 338 1.80 10.51 17.16
C GLU A 338 1.90 11.63 16.12
N ALA A 339 0.77 12.26 15.79
CA ALA A 339 0.74 13.43 14.92
C ALA A 339 1.26 14.69 15.63
N ARG A 340 1.07 14.80 16.96
CA ARG A 340 1.39 15.96 17.78
C ARG A 340 2.06 15.56 19.10
N PRO A 341 3.28 14.98 19.04
CA PRO A 341 4.00 14.57 20.25
C PRO A 341 4.31 15.74 21.19
N GLU A 342 4.50 16.95 20.65
CA GLU A 342 4.76 18.19 21.38
C GLU A 342 3.61 18.60 22.32
N ASP A 343 2.38 18.26 21.95
CA ASP A 343 1.17 18.61 22.70
C ASP A 343 0.71 17.50 23.66
N PHE A 344 1.44 16.38 23.69
CA PHE A 344 1.12 15.22 24.52
C PHE A 344 1.79 15.31 25.90
N VAL A 345 1.10 15.98 26.82
CA VAL A 345 1.65 16.40 28.11
C VAL A 345 1.25 15.48 29.27
N GLN A 346 1.99 15.56 30.37
CA GLN A 346 1.63 14.93 31.64
C GLN A 346 0.44 15.66 32.28
N ASP A 347 -0.62 14.92 32.59
CA ASP A 347 -1.82 15.41 33.28
C ASP A 347 -2.46 14.25 34.07
N LEU A 348 -2.15 14.17 35.37
CA LEU A 348 -2.58 13.07 36.26
C LEU A 348 -4.11 12.96 36.39
N THR A 349 -4.83 14.05 36.14
CA THR A 349 -6.30 14.09 36.23
C THR A 349 -7.00 13.45 35.04
N ARG A 350 -6.25 13.11 33.98
CA ARG A 350 -6.78 12.59 32.72
C ARG A 350 -6.22 11.21 32.37
N PHE A 351 -6.89 10.54 31.45
CA PHE A 351 -6.24 9.53 30.61
C PHE A 351 -6.51 9.83 29.13
N TYR A 352 -5.57 9.47 28.28
CA TYR A 352 -5.67 9.62 26.83
C TYR A 352 -6.06 8.30 26.17
N MET A 353 -6.84 8.39 25.09
CA MET A 353 -7.17 7.23 24.27
C MET A 353 -7.15 7.58 22.78
N ARG A 354 -6.41 6.78 22.01
CA ARG A 354 -6.32 6.88 20.55
C ARG A 354 -7.45 6.13 19.83
N ARG A 355 -7.92 6.67 18.71
CA ARG A 355 -8.77 5.99 17.72
C ARG A 355 -8.00 5.83 16.41
N TRP A 356 -8.01 4.61 15.85
CA TRP A 356 -7.43 4.36 14.54
C TRP A 356 -8.37 4.85 13.45
N LYS A 357 -7.90 5.79 12.61
CA LYS A 357 -8.64 6.32 11.48
C LYS A 357 -7.71 6.98 10.47
N ASN A 358 -7.88 6.66 9.20
CA ASN A 358 -7.03 7.18 8.13
C ASN A 358 -7.18 8.69 7.97
N ARG A 359 -6.18 9.44 8.45
CA ARG A 359 -6.09 10.88 8.26
C ARG A 359 -5.77 11.25 6.81
N GLY A 360 -6.25 12.41 6.37
CA GLY A 360 -6.01 12.94 5.03
C GLY A 360 -6.77 12.21 3.92
N SER A 361 -7.48 11.11 4.21
CA SER A 361 -8.23 10.38 3.19
C SER A 361 -9.51 11.10 2.74
N ILE A 362 -10.02 12.05 3.53
CA ILE A 362 -11.24 12.83 3.25
C ILE A 362 -11.02 14.31 3.62
N PRO A 363 -11.70 15.27 2.96
CA PRO A 363 -11.51 16.71 3.18
C PRO A 363 -11.98 17.20 4.57
N GLU A 364 -12.82 16.45 5.28
CA GLU A 364 -13.24 16.77 6.65
C GLU A 364 -12.15 16.44 7.68
N MET A 365 -11.14 15.65 7.31
CA MET A 365 -10.02 15.26 8.17
C MET A 365 -8.67 15.47 7.48
N PRO A 366 -8.35 16.71 7.08
CA PRO A 366 -7.07 16.99 6.46
C PRO A 366 -5.92 16.79 7.46
N ALA A 367 -4.72 16.60 6.92
CA ALA A 367 -3.48 16.75 7.68
C ALA A 367 -2.82 18.10 7.36
N GLU A 368 -1.83 18.51 8.13
CA GLU A 368 -1.02 19.69 7.85
C GLU A 368 0.16 19.36 6.94
N SER A 369 0.62 18.10 6.95
CA SER A 369 1.67 17.62 6.05
C SER A 369 1.54 16.12 5.78
N CYS A 370 2.22 15.65 4.72
CA CYS A 370 2.38 14.22 4.47
C CYS A 370 3.13 13.53 5.62
N GLU A 371 4.04 14.25 6.32
CA GLU A 371 4.76 13.74 7.48
C GLU A 371 3.83 13.47 8.67
N GLU A 372 2.86 14.37 8.92
CA GLU A 372 1.83 14.14 9.96
C GLU A 372 1.01 12.87 9.66
N ILE A 373 0.66 12.65 8.40
CA ILE A 373 -0.08 11.45 7.97
C ILE A 373 0.78 10.21 8.24
N LYS A 374 2.06 10.24 7.89
CA LYS A 374 2.97 9.13 8.11
C LYS A 374 3.14 8.83 9.60
N ALA A 375 3.30 9.86 10.43
CA ALA A 375 3.42 9.71 11.88
C ALA A 375 2.13 9.16 12.50
N SER A 376 0.97 9.66 12.05
CA SER A 376 -0.34 9.16 12.46
C SER A 376 -0.53 7.70 12.04
N GLU A 377 -0.49 7.38 10.76
CA GLU A 377 -0.88 6.06 10.24
C GLU A 377 0.23 5.00 10.38
N GLN A 378 1.46 5.42 10.68
CA GLN A 378 2.63 4.56 10.84
C GLN A 378 2.81 3.61 9.64
N TRP A 379 2.88 2.31 9.89
CA TRP A 379 3.05 1.28 8.85
C TRP A 379 1.84 1.15 7.90
N MET A 380 0.70 1.76 8.22
CA MET A 380 -0.47 1.81 7.34
C MET A 380 -0.44 2.99 6.36
N ALA A 381 0.49 3.94 6.53
CA ALA A 381 0.70 5.03 5.58
C ALA A 381 1.22 4.47 4.24
N VAL A 382 0.55 4.80 3.14
CA VAL A 382 0.92 4.36 1.78
C VAL A 382 1.03 5.57 0.86
N SER A 383 1.84 5.50 -0.20
CA SER A 383 1.88 6.58 -1.18
C SER A 383 0.53 6.73 -1.87
N GLY A 384 0.07 7.96 -2.07
CA GLY A 384 -1.27 8.20 -2.60
C GLY A 384 -1.74 9.64 -2.47
N ARG A 385 -3.04 9.84 -2.72
CA ARG A 385 -3.69 11.15 -2.69
C ARG A 385 -4.21 11.44 -1.28
N TYR A 386 -3.87 12.61 -0.76
CA TYR A 386 -4.26 13.04 0.58
C TYR A 386 -4.68 14.51 0.60
N TRP A 387 -5.64 14.81 1.47
CA TRP A 387 -6.10 16.14 1.79
C TRP A 387 -5.20 16.77 2.83
N LEU A 388 -4.59 17.89 2.48
CA LEU A 388 -3.88 18.75 3.40
C LEU A 388 -4.66 20.03 3.68
N GLU A 389 -4.36 20.66 4.82
CA GLU A 389 -4.88 21.94 5.25
C GLU A 389 -3.74 22.80 5.75
N SER A 390 -3.64 24.02 5.24
CA SER A 390 -2.63 24.98 5.65
C SER A 390 -3.22 26.39 5.71
N LEU A 391 -2.59 27.25 6.51
CA LEU A 391 -2.94 28.66 6.64
C LEU A 391 -2.62 29.41 5.35
N GLU A 392 -3.66 29.88 4.65
CA GLU A 392 -3.50 30.71 3.45
C GLU A 392 -3.39 32.20 3.82
N THR A 393 -4.15 32.63 4.82
CA THR A 393 -4.07 33.98 5.42
C THR A 393 -4.37 33.89 6.91
N LYS A 394 -4.13 34.98 7.68
CA LYS A 394 -4.28 35.02 9.16
C LYS A 394 -5.64 34.54 9.70
N MET A 395 -6.67 34.36 8.85
CA MET A 395 -8.00 33.90 9.26
C MET A 395 -8.60 32.81 8.35
N LYS A 396 -7.86 32.26 7.38
CA LYS A 396 -8.40 31.29 6.43
C LYS A 396 -7.46 30.10 6.22
N PHE A 397 -7.98 28.92 6.53
CA PHE A 397 -7.38 27.65 6.17
C PHE A 397 -7.82 27.24 4.76
N LYS A 398 -6.86 26.77 3.96
CA LYS A 398 -7.12 26.21 2.63
C LYS A 398 -6.92 24.70 2.69
N LYS A 399 -7.95 23.97 2.28
CA LYS A 399 -7.89 22.53 2.07
C LYS A 399 -7.57 22.24 0.62
N PHE A 400 -6.63 21.34 0.37
CA PHE A 400 -6.20 21.00 -0.99
C PHE A 400 -5.73 19.55 -1.07
N LEU A 401 -5.87 18.96 -2.25
CA LEU A 401 -5.45 17.59 -2.52
C LEU A 401 -4.03 17.57 -3.08
N VAL A 402 -3.18 16.70 -2.53
CA VAL A 402 -1.79 16.48 -2.97
C VAL A 402 -1.49 15.00 -3.11
N TYR A 403 -0.40 14.69 -3.81
CA TYR A 403 0.19 13.36 -3.74
C TYR A 403 1.29 13.32 -2.67
N CYS A 404 1.19 12.35 -1.76
CA CYS A 404 2.23 12.04 -0.78
C CYS A 404 2.97 10.77 -1.19
N ASP A 405 4.29 10.82 -1.20
CA ASP A 405 5.15 9.64 -1.31
C ASP A 405 5.65 9.19 0.07
N MET A 406 5.21 8.00 0.49
CA MET A 406 5.42 7.42 1.81
C MET A 406 6.48 6.30 1.81
N VAL A 407 7.21 6.07 0.71
CA VAL A 407 8.11 4.90 0.54
C VAL A 407 9.30 4.90 1.50
N SER A 408 9.85 6.06 1.86
CA SER A 408 10.94 6.15 2.85
C SER A 408 10.47 5.72 4.24
N LEU A 409 11.29 5.03 5.05
CA LEU A 409 10.88 4.61 6.40
C LEU A 409 10.64 5.79 7.34
N ASP A 410 11.47 6.83 7.24
CA ASP A 410 11.53 7.90 8.25
C ASP A 410 11.02 9.26 7.75
N ARG A 411 10.54 9.34 6.50
CA ARG A 411 10.10 10.59 5.87
C ARG A 411 8.93 10.38 4.93
N ALA A 412 8.13 11.42 4.75
CA ALA A 412 7.10 11.53 3.75
C ALA A 412 7.35 12.75 2.85
N TRP A 413 7.13 12.59 1.56
CA TRP A 413 7.38 13.63 0.58
C TRP A 413 6.07 14.15 -0.01
N THR A 414 5.92 15.46 -0.10
CA THR A 414 4.77 16.13 -0.70
C THR A 414 5.12 16.60 -2.11
N LEU A 415 4.31 16.24 -3.10
CA LEU A 415 4.48 16.70 -4.49
C LEU A 415 4.18 18.19 -4.61
N LEU A 416 5.16 18.96 -5.08
CA LEU A 416 5.06 20.42 -5.20
C LEU A 416 4.79 20.88 -6.63
N ALA A 417 5.56 20.33 -7.56
CA ALA A 417 5.67 20.85 -8.90
C ALA A 417 6.13 19.76 -9.86
N ARG A 418 5.87 19.97 -11.13
CA ARG A 418 6.38 19.14 -12.21
C ARG A 418 6.76 20.01 -13.39
N PHE A 419 7.94 19.76 -13.95
CA PHE A 419 8.55 20.45 -15.08
C PHE A 419 8.54 19.54 -16.31
N SER A 420 7.89 19.95 -17.40
CA SER A 420 7.82 19.17 -18.64
C SER A 420 8.32 19.97 -19.84
N ASN A 421 9.23 19.38 -20.61
CA ASN A 421 9.60 19.94 -21.91
C ASN A 421 8.58 19.58 -23.03
N SER A 422 7.51 18.84 -22.70
CA SER A 422 6.54 18.32 -23.67
C SER A 422 5.36 19.25 -23.93
N ASP A 423 5.14 20.25 -23.09
CA ASP A 423 3.98 21.15 -23.15
C ASP A 423 4.39 22.62 -23.35
N THR A 424 3.47 23.54 -23.02
CA THR A 424 3.70 24.98 -23.15
C THR A 424 4.66 25.45 -22.06
N LYS A 425 5.52 26.43 -22.37
CA LYS A 425 6.48 27.05 -21.44
C LYS A 425 5.83 27.74 -20.24
N ASN A 426 5.25 27.02 -19.27
CA ASN A 426 4.62 27.63 -18.11
C ASN A 426 5.66 28.04 -17.06
N TRP A 427 6.57 27.12 -16.71
CA TRP A 427 7.68 27.44 -15.80
C TRP A 427 8.59 28.53 -16.35
N MET A 428 8.75 28.53 -17.67
CA MET A 428 9.63 29.46 -18.39
C MET A 428 8.88 30.66 -18.99
N ASN A 429 7.66 30.93 -18.54
CA ASN A 429 6.91 32.10 -18.99
C ASN A 429 7.57 33.40 -18.49
N ASP A 430 7.83 34.32 -19.41
CA ASP A 430 8.49 35.61 -19.22
C ASP A 430 7.82 36.48 -18.14
N SER A 431 6.49 36.42 -18.04
CA SER A 431 5.76 37.16 -17.01
C SER A 431 6.09 36.69 -15.59
N GLY A 432 6.63 35.47 -15.44
CA GLY A 432 6.76 34.75 -14.19
C GLY A 432 5.42 34.51 -13.49
N TYR A 433 4.28 34.86 -14.08
CA TYR A 433 2.98 34.83 -13.40
C TYR A 433 2.69 33.46 -12.80
N TRP A 434 3.03 32.39 -13.50
CA TRP A 434 2.62 31.04 -13.12
C TRP A 434 3.35 30.47 -11.90
N TRP A 435 4.67 30.66 -11.80
CA TRP A 435 5.46 30.18 -10.66
C TRP A 435 5.80 31.29 -9.65
N TYR A 436 5.68 32.56 -10.08
CA TYR A 436 5.92 33.75 -9.26
C TYR A 436 4.66 34.25 -8.55
N ASP A 437 3.66 34.71 -9.30
CA ASP A 437 2.52 35.41 -8.69
C ASP A 437 1.34 34.48 -8.38
N SER A 438 1.23 33.36 -9.07
CA SER A 438 0.08 32.47 -8.98
C SER A 438 -0.02 31.86 -7.58
N THR A 439 -1.22 31.96 -7.03
CA THR A 439 -1.67 31.22 -5.85
C THR A 439 -2.73 30.18 -6.20
N LYS A 440 -2.84 29.86 -7.50
CA LYS A 440 -3.76 28.89 -8.07
C LYS A 440 -3.01 27.65 -8.54
N ALA A 441 -3.53 26.50 -8.16
CA ALA A 441 -3.10 25.22 -8.68
C ALA A 441 -3.25 25.18 -10.21
N ALA A 442 -2.35 24.47 -10.88
CA ALA A 442 -2.48 24.15 -12.29
C ALA A 442 -1.96 22.74 -12.58
N GLY A 443 -2.56 22.08 -13.56
CA GLY A 443 -2.31 20.67 -13.85
C GLY A 443 -2.90 19.72 -12.81
N GLU A 444 -2.63 18.42 -12.98
CA GLU A 444 -3.09 17.35 -12.09
C GLU A 444 -2.18 17.24 -10.85
N THR A 445 -2.50 18.01 -9.80
CA THR A 445 -1.64 18.21 -8.61
C THR A 445 -1.48 17.00 -7.70
N ALA A 446 -2.29 15.96 -7.92
CA ALA A 446 -2.31 14.74 -7.12
C ALA A 446 -2.01 13.47 -7.95
N ASP A 447 -1.31 13.61 -9.07
CA ASP A 447 -0.84 12.49 -9.88
C ASP A 447 0.60 12.75 -10.37
N PRO A 448 1.62 12.01 -9.88
CA PRO A 448 3.03 12.21 -10.22
C PRO A 448 3.42 11.74 -11.64
N SER A 449 2.54 11.05 -12.37
CA SER A 449 2.92 10.27 -13.56
C SER A 449 2.76 10.99 -14.90
N ILE A 450 2.00 12.09 -14.92
CA ILE A 450 1.62 12.78 -16.17
C ILE A 450 2.77 13.66 -16.66
N ASN A 451 3.17 13.56 -17.93
CA ASN A 451 4.24 14.37 -18.52
C ASN A 451 3.74 15.74 -19.02
N VAL A 452 3.26 16.58 -18.11
CA VAL A 452 2.74 17.95 -18.34
C VAL A 452 3.04 18.77 -17.09
N ASP A 453 3.33 20.06 -17.24
CA ASP A 453 3.53 21.00 -16.16
C ASP A 453 2.42 20.96 -15.12
N MET A 454 2.83 21.06 -13.86
CA MET A 454 1.90 21.15 -12.75
C MET A 454 2.51 21.94 -11.61
N ILE A 455 1.68 22.73 -10.93
CA ILE A 455 2.03 23.39 -9.68
C ILE A 455 0.92 23.15 -8.66
N SER A 456 1.30 22.53 -7.55
CA SER A 456 0.42 22.21 -6.42
C SER A 456 0.31 23.40 -5.47
N PRO A 457 -0.82 23.60 -4.77
CA PRO A 457 -0.90 24.57 -3.68
C PRO A 457 0.17 24.36 -2.60
N ALA A 458 0.67 23.13 -2.47
CA ALA A 458 1.78 22.82 -1.58
C ALA A 458 3.03 23.66 -1.88
N PHE A 459 3.25 24.11 -3.12
CA PHE A 459 4.41 24.89 -3.53
C PHE A 459 4.59 26.18 -2.69
N TRP A 460 3.47 26.81 -2.30
CA TRP A 460 3.46 28.02 -1.47
C TRP A 460 2.79 27.84 -0.10
N LEU A 461 2.20 26.68 0.20
CA LEU A 461 1.52 26.43 1.48
C LEU A 461 2.21 25.41 2.39
N VAL A 462 3.10 24.56 1.86
CA VAL A 462 3.79 23.52 2.62
C VAL A 462 5.25 23.93 2.78
N SER A 463 5.64 24.11 4.03
CA SER A 463 7.04 24.30 4.43
C SER A 463 7.74 22.96 4.57
N GLY A 464 9.05 22.95 4.39
CA GLY A 464 9.87 21.78 4.66
C GLY A 464 11.33 22.13 4.86
N SER A 465 12.13 21.10 5.06
CA SER A 465 13.56 21.22 5.33
C SER A 465 14.40 20.89 4.09
N GLU A 466 13.94 19.93 3.28
CA GLU A 466 14.68 19.36 2.17
C GLU A 466 13.74 19.08 0.99
N PHE A 467 14.29 19.07 -0.23
CA PHE A 467 13.56 18.71 -1.43
C PHE A 467 14.27 17.57 -2.20
N LYS A 468 13.49 16.83 -3.00
CA LYS A 468 14.02 15.83 -3.94
C LYS A 468 13.43 16.04 -5.33
N ILE A 469 14.14 15.51 -6.33
CA ILE A 469 13.68 15.48 -7.72
C ILE A 469 13.58 14.03 -8.18
N THR A 470 12.48 13.67 -8.83
CA THR A 470 12.25 12.33 -9.40
C THR A 470 11.73 12.46 -10.83
N ARG A 471 11.66 11.35 -11.57
CA ARG A 471 11.03 11.33 -12.90
C ARG A 471 9.54 10.98 -12.79
N SER A 472 8.74 11.42 -13.76
CA SER A 472 7.32 11.04 -13.85
C SER A 472 7.10 9.61 -14.35
N ASP A 473 8.04 9.05 -15.10
CA ASP A 473 7.99 7.69 -15.64
C ASP A 473 8.57 6.62 -14.67
N ASP A 474 9.02 7.04 -13.48
CA ASP A 474 9.41 6.13 -12.39
C ASP A 474 8.32 6.04 -11.31
N PHE A 475 7.55 4.95 -11.34
CA PHE A 475 6.51 4.64 -10.37
C PHE A 475 7.04 4.42 -8.94
N GLY A 476 8.35 4.18 -8.77
CA GLY A 476 8.99 4.07 -7.46
C GLY A 476 9.41 5.41 -6.86
N HIS A 477 9.29 6.51 -7.62
CA HIS A 477 9.72 7.85 -7.22
C HIS A 477 11.14 7.87 -6.66
N THR A 478 12.04 7.13 -7.31
CA THR A 478 13.45 7.04 -6.94
C THR A 478 14.07 8.44 -7.06
N PRO A 479 14.64 9.00 -5.99
CA PRO A 479 15.32 10.29 -6.05
C PRO A 479 16.46 10.25 -7.07
N LEU A 480 16.42 11.15 -8.06
CA LEU A 480 17.58 11.47 -8.89
C LEU A 480 18.58 12.30 -8.08
N LEU A 481 18.05 13.24 -7.29
CA LEU A 481 18.75 13.92 -6.23
C LEU A 481 17.82 14.16 -5.04
N HIS A 482 18.40 14.38 -3.87
CA HIS A 482 17.76 15.04 -2.74
C HIS A 482 18.75 15.94 -2.01
N THR A 483 18.28 17.06 -1.49
CA THR A 483 19.11 17.97 -0.69
C THR A 483 19.34 17.44 0.70
N THR A 484 20.44 17.87 1.33
CA THR A 484 20.74 17.61 2.75
C THR A 484 21.00 18.91 3.50
N GLY A 485 20.99 18.85 4.83
CA GLY A 485 21.45 19.95 5.68
C GLY A 485 20.44 21.10 5.82
N ASN A 486 19.14 20.80 5.83
CA ASN A 486 18.07 21.79 6.02
C ASN A 486 18.09 22.94 4.98
N CYS A 487 18.27 22.57 3.71
CA CYS A 487 18.36 23.46 2.57
C CYS A 487 17.28 24.56 2.53
N LEU A 488 16.04 24.19 2.85
CA LEU A 488 14.89 25.10 2.81
C LEU A 488 14.71 25.90 4.10
N SER A 489 15.36 25.50 5.20
CA SER A 489 15.30 26.21 6.49
C SER A 489 13.87 26.43 7.01
N GLY A 490 12.98 25.45 6.79
CA GLY A 490 11.57 25.53 7.18
C GLY A 490 10.71 26.47 6.32
N GLN A 491 11.22 26.95 5.19
CA GLN A 491 10.46 27.77 4.25
C GLN A 491 9.65 26.91 3.29
N THR A 492 8.59 27.49 2.72
CA THR A 492 7.96 26.93 1.51
C THR A 492 8.94 27.05 0.34
N PHE A 493 8.81 26.19 -0.66
CA PHE A 493 9.68 26.27 -1.83
C PHE A 493 9.53 27.62 -2.55
N ARG A 494 8.30 28.14 -2.61
CA ARG A 494 8.02 29.50 -3.08
C ARG A 494 8.82 30.55 -2.31
N SER A 495 8.70 30.56 -0.98
CA SER A 495 9.41 31.52 -0.11
C SER A 495 10.92 31.44 -0.29
N LYS A 496 11.47 30.23 -0.37
CA LYS A 496 12.90 30.01 -0.61
C LYS A 496 13.35 30.66 -1.92
N ILE A 497 12.64 30.40 -3.02
CA ILE A 497 12.98 30.96 -4.32
C ILE A 497 12.84 32.50 -4.34
N THR A 498 11.81 33.05 -3.72
CA THR A 498 11.59 34.51 -3.67
C THR A 498 12.50 35.25 -2.70
N SER A 499 13.09 34.56 -1.71
CA SER A 499 13.97 35.18 -0.72
C SER A 499 15.22 35.82 -1.34
N TYR A 500 15.58 35.40 -2.56
CA TYR A 500 16.69 35.93 -3.32
C TYR A 500 16.31 37.12 -4.22
N GLY A 501 15.02 37.49 -4.31
CA GLY A 501 14.51 38.66 -5.04
C GLY A 501 13.39 38.39 -6.05
N ASN A 502 13.13 39.36 -6.94
CA ASN A 502 12.12 39.29 -8.00
C ASN A 502 12.75 39.18 -9.40
N PHE A 503 12.74 37.98 -9.95
CA PHE A 503 13.50 37.63 -11.16
C PHE A 503 12.76 37.89 -12.47
N ARG A 504 11.56 38.49 -12.43
CA ARG A 504 10.78 38.83 -13.64
C ARG A 504 11.38 39.98 -14.45
N ASN A 505 12.13 40.89 -13.79
CA ASN A 505 12.57 42.15 -14.38
C ASN A 505 14.10 42.21 -14.60
N GLY A 506 14.78 41.06 -14.76
CA GLY A 506 16.20 40.97 -15.15
C GLY A 506 17.23 41.55 -14.18
N SER A 507 16.79 42.13 -13.06
CA SER A 507 17.65 42.90 -12.13
C SER A 507 18.25 42.09 -10.98
N VAL A 508 18.02 40.78 -10.93
CA VAL A 508 18.33 39.95 -9.73
C VAL A 508 19.35 38.85 -10.02
N TRP A 509 19.64 38.53 -11.28
CA TRP A 509 20.70 37.58 -11.56
C TRP A 509 22.04 38.24 -11.33
N SER A 510 22.82 37.55 -10.52
CA SER A 510 24.09 38.05 -10.09
C SER A 510 25.19 37.55 -10.98
N ASP A 511 25.89 38.49 -11.62
CA ASP A 511 26.99 38.20 -12.54
C ASP A 511 27.93 37.13 -11.96
N THR A 512 27.98 35.98 -12.64
CA THR A 512 28.87 34.85 -12.32
C THR A 512 28.76 34.28 -10.89
N LYS A 513 27.57 34.29 -10.27
CA LYS A 513 27.33 33.58 -8.99
C LYS A 513 25.94 32.96 -8.89
N CYS A 514 25.81 31.96 -8.01
CA CYS A 514 24.53 31.47 -7.49
C CYS A 514 24.16 32.26 -6.23
N LEU A 515 22.89 32.63 -6.08
CA LEU A 515 22.42 33.37 -4.90
C LEU A 515 22.18 32.48 -3.68
N GLY A 516 21.94 31.19 -3.90
CA GLY A 516 21.84 30.19 -2.85
C GLY A 516 22.43 28.87 -3.29
N LYS A 517 22.90 28.06 -2.34
CA LYS A 517 23.42 26.71 -2.60
C LYS A 517 22.98 25.75 -1.50
N CYS A 518 22.78 24.50 -1.87
CA CYS A 518 22.52 23.40 -0.95
C CYS A 518 23.30 22.17 -1.37
N LYS A 519 23.75 21.38 -0.39
CA LYS A 519 24.37 20.08 -0.66
C LYS A 519 23.31 19.08 -1.12
N VAL A 520 23.70 18.19 -2.04
CA VAL A 520 22.84 17.15 -2.58
C VAL A 520 23.49 15.78 -2.52
N GLN A 521 22.64 14.75 -2.50
CA GLN A 521 23.03 13.38 -2.75
C GLN A 521 22.27 12.86 -3.97
N TYR A 522 23.01 12.32 -4.93
CA TYR A 522 22.47 11.74 -6.15
C TYR A 522 22.09 10.27 -5.98
N GLY A 523 21.12 9.83 -6.78
CA GLY A 523 20.63 8.46 -6.80
C GLY A 523 19.92 8.13 -8.12
N GLY A 524 19.30 6.96 -8.18
CA GLY A 524 18.52 6.55 -9.35
C GLY A 524 19.31 6.64 -10.66
N GLN A 525 18.63 7.09 -11.73
CA GLN A 525 19.19 7.20 -13.08
C GLN A 525 19.58 8.64 -13.43
N TYR A 526 20.18 9.38 -12.49
CA TYR A 526 20.51 10.79 -12.69
C TYR A 526 21.46 11.01 -13.89
N LEU A 527 22.49 10.17 -14.05
CA LEU A 527 23.47 10.29 -15.15
C LEU A 527 22.86 10.24 -16.56
N THR A 528 21.72 9.57 -16.72
CA THR A 528 21.03 9.44 -18.01
C THR A 528 19.79 10.34 -18.09
N THR A 529 19.57 11.20 -17.11
CA THR A 529 18.41 12.10 -17.08
C THR A 529 18.83 13.50 -17.47
N GLU A 530 18.11 14.09 -18.42
CA GLU A 530 18.34 15.47 -18.81
C GLU A 530 18.11 16.43 -17.62
N GLY A 531 18.91 17.50 -17.54
CA GLY A 531 19.00 18.36 -16.35
C GLY A 531 20.18 18.03 -15.45
N PHE A 532 20.79 16.83 -15.58
CA PHE A 532 21.82 16.32 -14.68
C PHE A 532 23.18 16.13 -15.36
N GLY A 533 23.36 16.60 -16.60
CA GLY A 533 24.59 16.42 -17.38
C GLY A 533 25.86 16.94 -16.71
N GLN A 534 25.74 17.93 -15.81
CA GLN A 534 26.86 18.50 -15.06
C GLN A 534 26.98 17.99 -13.61
N ALA A 535 26.19 16.98 -13.22
CA ALA A 535 26.19 16.41 -11.86
C ALA A 535 27.54 15.78 -11.43
N SER A 536 28.47 15.56 -12.36
CA SER A 536 29.82 15.05 -12.07
C SER A 536 30.92 16.09 -12.27
N CYS A 537 30.58 17.31 -12.69
CA CYS A 537 31.55 18.37 -12.93
C CYS A 537 31.74 19.24 -11.68
N ASN A 538 32.98 19.62 -11.37
CA ASN A 538 33.27 20.59 -10.32
C ASN A 538 33.71 21.89 -10.97
N GLY A 539 32.96 22.96 -10.72
CA GLY A 539 33.20 24.24 -11.36
C GLY A 539 33.35 25.37 -10.36
N GLU A 540 33.75 26.52 -10.88
CA GLU A 540 34.05 27.74 -10.13
C GLU A 540 32.76 28.36 -9.55
N LEU A 541 31.65 28.19 -10.28
CA LEU A 541 30.36 28.72 -9.89
C LEU A 541 29.75 27.91 -8.75
N GLN A 542 29.83 26.57 -8.83
CA GLN A 542 29.45 25.63 -7.77
C GLN A 542 30.06 24.24 -8.01
N ALA A 543 30.06 23.41 -6.96
CA ALA A 543 30.60 22.04 -7.00
C ALA A 543 29.60 21.01 -7.54
N ALA A 544 30.07 19.81 -7.89
CA ALA A 544 29.24 18.71 -8.37
C ALA A 544 28.17 18.29 -7.36
N ASP A 545 28.48 18.33 -6.06
CA ASP A 545 27.59 17.90 -4.98
C ASP A 545 26.65 19.00 -4.49
N GLU A 546 26.39 20.01 -5.33
CA GLU A 546 25.57 21.17 -5.01
C GLU A 546 24.38 21.33 -5.96
N VAL A 547 23.30 21.84 -5.40
CA VAL A 547 22.24 22.50 -6.15
C VAL A 547 22.25 23.99 -5.84
N GLY A 548 22.25 24.80 -6.88
CA GLY A 548 22.31 26.25 -6.79
C GLY A 548 20.98 26.88 -7.16
N PHE A 549 20.63 27.98 -6.51
CA PHE A 549 19.46 28.78 -6.82
C PHE A 549 19.90 30.06 -7.51
N TRP A 550 19.22 30.39 -8.61
CA TRP A 550 19.45 31.62 -9.37
C TRP A 550 20.92 31.79 -9.75
N CYS A 551 21.42 30.84 -10.53
CA CYS A 551 22.81 30.78 -10.93
C CYS A 551 23.00 31.41 -12.29
N ASP A 552 23.82 32.46 -12.36
CA ASP A 552 24.21 33.08 -13.62
C ASP A 552 25.69 32.82 -13.92
N TRP A 553 25.99 32.73 -15.21
CA TRP A 553 27.33 32.82 -15.76
C TRP A 553 27.32 33.61 -17.07
N ARG A 554 27.62 34.91 -16.97
CA ARG A 554 27.72 35.89 -18.08
C ARG A 554 26.40 36.11 -18.82
N TRP A 555 25.98 35.12 -19.59
CA TRP A 555 24.81 35.16 -20.48
C TRP A 555 24.03 33.84 -20.43
N SER A 556 24.36 32.95 -19.51
CA SER A 556 23.68 31.68 -19.25
C SER A 556 23.15 31.70 -17.83
N GLY A 557 21.98 31.11 -17.59
CA GLY A 557 21.47 30.97 -16.23
C GLY A 557 20.44 29.86 -16.05
N SER A 558 20.24 29.47 -14.79
CA SER A 558 19.21 28.53 -14.35
C SER A 558 18.58 28.95 -13.02
N VAL A 559 17.28 28.65 -12.87
CA VAL A 559 16.54 28.84 -11.60
C VAL A 559 17.08 27.88 -10.55
N ILE A 560 17.28 26.62 -10.94
CA ILE A 560 17.87 25.57 -10.10
C ILE A 560 18.97 24.89 -10.91
N MET A 561 20.22 25.22 -10.61
CA MET A 561 21.38 24.62 -11.26
C MET A 561 21.79 23.33 -10.56
N ILE A 562 21.91 22.23 -11.29
CA ILE A 562 22.22 20.90 -10.73
C ILE A 562 23.62 20.48 -11.17
N GLY A 563 24.53 20.32 -10.20
CA GLY A 563 25.92 19.95 -10.47
C GLY A 563 26.82 21.15 -10.70
N GLY A 564 28.05 20.95 -11.19
CA GLY A 564 29.00 22.06 -11.30
C GLY A 564 28.64 23.08 -12.37
N GLY A 565 29.06 24.34 -12.17
CA GLY A 565 28.87 25.42 -13.13
C GLY A 565 30.12 26.27 -13.34
N GLY A 566 30.16 27.01 -14.45
CA GLY A 566 31.26 27.91 -14.81
C GLY A 566 31.99 27.50 -16.09
N ALA A 567 33.17 28.07 -16.34
CA ALA A 567 33.90 27.88 -17.60
C ALA A 567 34.17 26.39 -17.93
N VAL A 568 34.46 25.58 -16.92
CA VAL A 568 34.80 24.16 -17.05
C VAL A 568 33.60 23.22 -17.05
N CYS A 569 32.40 23.69 -16.67
CA CYS A 569 31.19 22.87 -16.51
C CYS A 569 30.01 23.38 -17.36
N SER A 570 30.30 23.78 -18.60
CA SER A 570 29.27 24.26 -19.53
C SER A 570 28.41 25.40 -18.97
N ARG A 571 29.02 26.37 -18.29
CA ARG A 571 28.41 27.62 -17.80
C ARG A 571 27.30 27.34 -16.76
N ALA A 572 26.12 27.95 -16.89
CA ALA A 572 25.03 27.89 -15.90
C ALA A 572 23.65 27.55 -16.51
N ASP A 573 23.60 27.14 -17.77
CA ASP A 573 22.39 26.87 -18.55
C ASP A 573 21.95 25.40 -18.51
N HIS A 574 22.05 24.76 -17.33
CA HIS A 574 21.65 23.39 -17.10
C HIS A 574 20.91 23.24 -15.76
N GLY A 575 20.14 22.16 -15.60
CA GLY A 575 19.28 21.96 -14.43
C GLY A 575 17.82 22.26 -14.76
N ILE A 576 17.13 22.99 -13.89
CA ILE A 576 15.72 23.35 -14.04
C ILE A 576 15.60 24.86 -14.26
N GLY A 577 14.76 25.20 -15.23
CA GLY A 577 14.47 26.55 -15.68
C GLY A 577 15.68 27.25 -16.24
N THR A 578 16.13 26.82 -17.43
CA THR A 578 17.39 27.23 -18.04
C THR A 578 17.19 28.29 -19.12
N THR A 579 18.11 29.24 -19.24
CA THR A 579 18.08 30.33 -20.24
C THR A 579 19.50 30.73 -20.67
N VAL A 580 19.62 31.28 -21.87
CA VAL A 580 20.85 31.92 -22.41
C VAL A 580 20.67 33.37 -22.82
N ALA A 581 19.67 34.06 -22.25
CA ALA A 581 19.41 35.48 -22.52
C ALA A 581 20.30 36.39 -21.64
N LYS A 582 21.01 37.34 -22.27
CA LYS A 582 21.95 38.33 -21.68
C LYS A 582 21.42 39.20 -20.52
N LEU A 583 20.12 39.18 -20.26
CA LEU A 583 19.47 39.98 -19.20
C LEU A 583 18.85 39.11 -18.13
N ALA A 584 19.19 37.82 -18.15
CA ALA A 584 18.72 36.85 -17.20
C ALA A 584 17.19 36.92 -17.09
N SER A 585 16.63 36.84 -18.28
CA SER A 585 15.23 36.95 -18.59
C SER A 585 14.83 35.66 -19.31
N PHE A 586 13.57 35.27 -19.17
CA PHE A 586 12.97 34.29 -20.08
C PHE A 586 12.46 34.97 -21.36
N GLU A 587 12.73 36.27 -21.53
CA GLU A 587 12.35 37.02 -22.72
C GLU A 587 13.32 36.72 -23.88
N ILE A 588 12.84 35.97 -24.87
CA ILE A 588 13.54 35.75 -26.13
C ILE A 588 13.51 37.03 -26.96
N LYS A 589 14.67 37.69 -27.13
CA LYS A 589 14.82 38.80 -28.09
C LYS A 589 15.96 38.68 -29.10
N GLU A 590 16.75 37.61 -29.10
CA GLU A 590 17.85 37.44 -30.07
C GLU A 590 17.96 36.02 -30.65
N ASN A 591 17.97 35.95 -31.98
CA ASN A 591 18.42 34.89 -32.90
C ASN A 591 18.93 33.58 -32.24
N GLY A 592 18.02 32.65 -31.94
CA GLY A 592 18.36 31.25 -31.67
C GLY A 592 18.63 30.86 -30.21
N ARG A 593 18.47 31.77 -29.25
CA ARG A 593 18.53 31.47 -27.81
C ARG A 593 17.32 30.66 -27.34
N ARG A 594 17.53 29.69 -26.45
CA ARG A 594 16.50 28.75 -25.97
C ARG A 594 16.27 28.90 -24.46
N GLU A 595 15.02 28.73 -24.05
CA GLU A 595 14.66 28.36 -22.69
C GLU A 595 14.11 26.95 -22.65
N SER A 596 14.30 26.27 -21.52
CA SER A 596 13.73 24.96 -21.26
C SER A 596 13.37 24.82 -19.80
N ASP A 597 12.33 24.04 -19.54
CA ASP A 597 11.90 23.70 -18.20
C ASP A 597 12.99 22.92 -17.47
N PHE A 598 13.72 22.07 -18.20
CA PHE A 598 14.99 21.50 -17.76
C PHE A 598 15.86 21.13 -18.96
N SER A 599 17.19 21.22 -18.82
CA SER A 599 18.13 20.86 -19.90
C SER A 599 19.54 20.55 -19.38
N ASN A 600 20.35 19.86 -20.18
CA ASN A 600 21.79 19.63 -19.90
C ASN A 600 22.70 20.78 -20.33
N ASP A 601 22.23 21.57 -21.30
CA ASP A 601 22.79 22.83 -21.79
C ASP A 601 21.69 23.52 -22.64
N ALA A 602 21.88 24.75 -23.07
CA ALA A 602 20.88 25.49 -23.85
C ALA A 602 20.83 25.17 -25.35
N TRP A 603 21.76 24.38 -25.90
CA TRP A 603 21.92 24.20 -27.34
C TRP A 603 21.66 22.76 -27.82
N GLY A 604 21.63 21.80 -26.90
CA GLY A 604 21.43 20.37 -27.11
C GLY A 604 19.99 20.00 -27.51
N GLN A 605 19.80 18.72 -27.83
CA GLN A 605 18.46 18.17 -28.07
C GLN A 605 17.72 18.00 -26.76
N ILE A 606 16.50 18.53 -26.71
CA ILE A 606 15.63 18.44 -25.54
C ILE A 606 14.80 17.16 -25.62
N THR A 607 14.86 16.35 -24.58
CA THR A 607 14.02 15.16 -24.42
C THR A 607 12.63 15.54 -23.91
N LYS A 608 11.61 14.92 -24.50
CA LYS A 608 10.19 15.17 -24.17
C LYS A 608 9.49 13.93 -23.61
N ASN A 609 10.25 12.90 -23.23
CA ASN A 609 9.70 11.59 -22.90
C ASN A 609 9.22 11.48 -21.45
N CYS A 610 9.73 12.33 -20.56
CA CYS A 610 9.36 12.39 -19.15
C CYS A 610 9.42 13.82 -18.64
N SER A 611 8.86 14.03 -17.45
CA SER A 611 8.95 15.28 -16.69
C SER A 611 9.66 15.04 -15.37
N LEU A 612 10.14 16.12 -14.75
CA LEU A 612 10.77 16.09 -13.44
C LEU A 612 9.77 16.52 -12.37
N ASN A 613 9.52 15.68 -11.38
CA ASN A 613 8.71 16.00 -10.21
C ASN A 613 9.59 16.57 -9.10
N LEU A 614 9.18 17.69 -8.52
CA LEU A 614 9.76 18.29 -7.33
C LEU A 614 8.93 17.96 -6.09
N TRP A 615 9.61 17.56 -5.04
CA TRP A 615 9.00 17.14 -3.79
C TRP A 615 9.62 17.83 -2.59
N ILE A 616 8.88 17.99 -1.50
CA ILE A 616 9.36 18.56 -0.24
C ILE A 616 9.08 17.61 0.94
N CYS A 617 9.95 17.60 1.95
CA CYS A 617 9.71 16.92 3.23
C CYS A 617 9.94 17.83 4.43
#